data_AF-A0A919XQ14-F1
#
_entry.id   AF-A0A919XQ14-F1
#
_cell.length_a   1.000
_cell.length_b   1.000
_cell.length_c   1.000
_cell.angle_alpha   90.00
_cell.angle_beta   90.00
_cell.angle_gamma   90.00
#
_symmetry.space_group_name_H-M   'P 1'
#
loop_
_entity.id
_entity.type
_entity.pdbx_description
1 polymer ?
#
loop_
_entity_poly.entity_id
_entity_poly.type
_entity_poly.pdbx_seq_one_letter_code
_entity_poly.pdbx_strand_id
1 'polypeptide(L)'
;MDLSAWDFKQNKRIKLDGEWEFYWNQLLTPEDFKAAKPVPSTYMQVPSRWNGKAINGNRLPAHGSATYRMVLRNVPIHGIFALKKTNIRFSSSVYVAGRKLFEDGQPSTNAAAYRPGNVPQTGLFASDQNDIEIIVQVANYDYINAGIPISIYFGDQATMIDDQQKSMAREFSILAILSILSFIYFICFAATIIYNMRDYTLLLSGIICLLFSLYHGLIGERPLLYFLSGIPFEVLYKIKDMSSIAAFIVVALFFYQVHKNMISFKLTLAVTVVLGSFLVMVPFLSIHVYTRIHSYIIVFYELMLVWLLLKAAILYVRSPDTSRFKSLLLFMSILTINLYSLDTILFALSIKENLSLGQLYIIVFNIIMIFLIVLRFFEAYHTIDAMKDRLLQLDKMKDDFLSNTSHELKTPLNAIVNITDSLLKGVEGPVNEKQAQNLAIVTGSGRRLTHLVNELLDYSKMKYGDITLVMSSVDLKASVDSVIRVHQYLLGVNKFPL
;
A
#
# COMPACT_ATOMS: atom_id res chain seq x y z
N MET A 1 17.51 12.54 43.08
CA MET A 1 18.12 11.22 42.79
C MET A 1 19.57 11.27 43.22
N ASP A 2 20.03 10.35 44.06
CA ASP A 2 21.45 10.27 44.45
C ASP A 2 22.20 9.41 43.44
N LEU A 3 23.26 9.95 42.84
CA LEU A 3 24.08 9.28 41.83
C LEU A 3 25.43 8.81 42.36
N SER A 4 25.65 8.79 43.68
CA SER A 4 26.90 8.30 44.29
C SER A 4 27.26 6.86 43.88
N ALA A 5 26.25 6.01 43.68
CA ALA A 5 26.41 4.62 43.27
C ALA A 5 26.42 4.41 41.75
N TRP A 6 26.34 5.49 40.96
CA TRP A 6 26.31 5.39 39.51
C TRP A 6 27.71 5.10 38.96
N ASP A 7 27.93 3.87 38.47
CA ASP A 7 29.14 3.51 37.73
C ASP A 7 29.09 4.09 36.31
N PHE A 8 29.58 5.32 36.18
CA PHE A 8 29.65 6.04 34.91
C PHE A 8 30.56 5.35 33.87
N LYS A 9 31.54 4.53 34.28
CA LYS A 9 32.43 3.85 33.33
C LYS A 9 31.71 2.73 32.59
N GLN A 10 30.84 2.00 33.30
CA GLN A 10 30.07 0.90 32.72
C GLN A 10 28.77 1.37 32.07
N ASN A 11 28.09 2.34 32.67
CA ASN A 11 26.81 2.82 32.18
C ASN A 11 26.79 4.34 32.00
N LYS A 12 27.09 4.80 30.79
CA LYS A 12 27.18 6.23 30.44
C LYS A 12 25.82 6.92 30.23
N ARG A 13 24.71 6.18 30.37
CA ARG A 13 23.34 6.68 30.14
C ARG A 13 22.37 6.10 31.16
N ILE A 14 21.65 6.97 31.85
CA ILE A 14 20.66 6.58 32.86
C ILE A 14 19.29 7.15 32.55
N LYS A 15 18.26 6.47 33.06
CA LYS A 15 16.89 6.96 33.12
C LYS A 15 16.72 7.80 34.37
N LEU A 16 16.07 8.94 34.24
CA LEU A 16 15.68 9.78 35.37
C LEU A 16 14.30 9.39 35.91
N ASP A 17 14.11 8.08 36.10
CA ASP A 17 12.86 7.50 36.57
C ASP A 17 12.77 7.58 38.10
N GLY A 18 11.55 7.71 38.62
CA GLY A 18 11.25 7.79 40.04
C GLY A 18 10.44 9.02 40.41
N GLU A 19 10.55 9.46 41.65
CA GLU A 19 9.77 10.57 42.17
C GLU A 19 10.40 11.94 41.88
N TRP A 20 9.61 12.79 41.24
CA TRP A 20 9.93 14.19 40.98
C TRP A 20 9.03 15.08 41.84
N GLU A 21 9.55 16.21 42.32
CA GLU A 21 8.71 17.26 42.90
C GLU A 21 7.74 17.76 41.83
N PHE A 22 6.46 17.87 42.16
CA PHE A 22 5.41 18.25 41.22
C PHE A 22 4.62 19.44 41.72
N TYR A 23 4.56 20.49 40.90
CA TYR A 23 3.90 21.76 41.20
C TYR A 23 2.74 21.94 40.22
N TRP A 24 1.52 21.67 40.68
CA TRP A 24 0.33 21.74 39.85
C TRP A 24 -0.08 23.19 39.55
N ASN A 25 -0.47 23.45 38.31
CA ASN A 25 -0.91 24.75 37.81
C ASN A 25 0.11 25.89 37.99
N GLN A 26 1.40 25.55 38.04
CA GLN A 26 2.51 26.48 38.19
C GLN A 26 3.58 26.14 37.17
N LEU A 27 4.08 27.15 36.46
CA LEU A 27 5.21 27.05 35.53
C LEU A 27 6.40 27.81 36.13
N LEU A 28 7.10 27.13 37.03
CA LEU A 28 8.21 27.69 37.81
C LEU A 28 9.51 27.61 37.02
N THR A 29 10.34 28.63 37.16
CA THR A 29 11.65 28.77 36.56
C THR A 29 12.74 28.56 37.62
N PRO A 30 14.03 28.42 37.22
CA PRO A 30 15.11 28.37 38.20
C PRO A 30 15.22 29.60 39.10
N GLU A 31 14.73 30.77 38.66
CA GLU A 31 14.73 31.99 39.46
C GLU A 31 13.72 31.91 40.61
N ASP A 32 12.55 31.30 40.38
CA ASP A 32 11.52 31.11 41.40
C ASP A 32 11.99 30.22 42.55
N PHE A 33 12.80 29.19 42.25
CA PHE A 33 13.41 28.30 43.25
C PHE A 33 14.59 28.92 44.00
N LYS A 34 15.17 30.00 43.47
CA LYS A 34 16.20 30.80 44.15
C LYS A 34 15.58 31.87 45.03
N ALA A 35 14.53 32.53 44.54
CA ALA A 35 13.84 33.61 45.22
C ALA A 35 12.95 33.11 46.36
N ALA A 36 12.26 31.98 46.15
CA ALA A 36 11.42 31.32 47.13
C ALA A 36 11.80 29.84 47.23
N LYS A 37 11.29 29.15 48.25
CA LYS A 37 11.27 27.68 48.28
C LYS A 37 9.82 27.21 48.09
N PRO A 38 9.31 27.16 46.84
CA PRO A 38 7.96 26.69 46.58
C PRO A 38 7.74 25.31 47.20
N VAL A 39 6.58 25.08 47.80
CA VAL A 39 6.22 23.78 48.37
C VAL A 39 5.61 22.92 47.25
N PRO A 40 6.11 21.69 47.02
CA PRO A 40 5.55 20.80 46.00
C PRO A 40 4.10 20.44 46.34
N SER A 41 3.25 20.39 45.31
CA SER A 41 1.87 19.92 45.46
C SER A 41 1.81 18.43 45.81
N THR A 42 2.74 17.65 45.25
CA THR A 42 2.97 16.24 45.56
C THR A 42 4.33 15.82 45.01
N TYR A 43 4.73 14.58 45.26
CA TYR A 43 5.73 13.89 44.45
C TYR A 43 5.03 13.08 43.35
N MET A 44 5.53 13.19 42.12
CA MET A 44 4.97 12.54 40.95
C MET A 44 5.98 11.55 40.38
N GLN A 45 5.54 10.30 40.22
CA GLN A 45 6.31 9.27 39.53
C GLN A 45 6.52 9.67 38.06
N VAL A 46 7.75 9.60 37.58
CA VAL A 46 8.13 9.75 36.18
C VAL A 46 8.85 8.46 35.75
N PRO A 47 8.51 7.84 34.61
CA PRO A 47 7.46 8.23 33.69
C PRO A 47 6.06 7.95 34.22
N SER A 48 5.14 8.90 34.03
CA SER A 48 3.71 8.65 34.17
C SER A 48 2.87 9.76 33.53
N ARG A 49 1.59 9.44 33.30
CA ARG A 49 0.56 10.43 33.00
C ARG A 49 0.04 11.01 34.32
N TRP A 50 -0.30 12.31 34.35
CA TRP A 50 -0.92 12.89 35.56
C TRP A 50 -2.44 12.70 35.61
N ASN A 51 -3.09 12.43 34.47
CA ASN A 51 -4.54 12.27 34.37
C ASN A 51 -5.10 11.33 35.44
N GLY A 52 -6.11 11.81 36.18
CA GLY A 52 -6.84 11.00 37.16
C GLY A 52 -6.09 10.74 38.46
N LYS A 53 -4.81 11.14 38.60
CA LYS A 53 -4.09 11.07 39.87
C LYS A 53 -4.69 12.07 40.85
N ALA A 54 -4.76 11.69 42.13
CA ALA A 54 -5.32 12.53 43.17
C ALA A 54 -4.25 13.42 43.79
N ILE A 55 -4.51 14.73 43.86
CA ILE A 55 -3.77 15.69 44.67
C ILE A 55 -4.77 16.35 45.61
N ASN A 56 -4.54 16.27 46.93
CA ASN A 56 -5.43 16.83 47.95
C ASN A 56 -6.91 16.43 47.78
N GLY A 57 -7.16 15.16 47.41
CA GLY A 57 -8.51 14.63 47.17
C GLY A 57 -9.11 14.93 45.78
N ASN A 58 -8.51 15.82 44.99
CA ASN A 58 -9.00 16.17 43.66
C ASN A 58 -8.25 15.38 42.57
N ARG A 59 -8.99 14.82 41.61
CA ARG A 59 -8.40 14.13 40.45
C ARG A 59 -7.95 15.13 39.40
N LEU A 60 -6.69 15.00 38.96
CA LEU A 60 -6.12 15.89 37.98
C LEU A 60 -6.76 15.72 36.59
N PRO A 61 -7.15 16.82 35.92
CA PRO A 61 -7.66 16.79 34.55
C PRO A 61 -6.57 16.46 33.53
N ALA A 62 -6.99 16.15 32.29
CA ALA A 62 -6.07 16.00 31.15
C ALA A 62 -5.41 17.32 30.74
N HIS A 63 -6.14 18.42 30.92
CA HIS A 63 -5.73 19.76 30.52
C HIS A 63 -5.16 20.54 31.69
N GLY A 64 -4.12 21.31 31.43
CA GLY A 64 -3.48 22.16 32.42
C GLY A 64 -1.97 22.17 32.25
N SER A 65 -1.31 22.74 33.25
CA SER A 65 0.13 22.91 33.27
C SER A 65 0.72 22.53 34.62
N ALA A 66 1.96 22.09 34.64
CA ALA A 66 2.68 21.76 35.86
C ALA A 66 4.18 21.91 35.67
N THR A 67 4.88 22.06 36.79
CA THR A 67 6.35 21.98 36.84
C THR A 67 6.77 20.71 37.55
N TYR A 68 7.73 20.00 36.95
CA TYR A 68 8.44 18.89 37.55
C TYR A 68 9.85 19.36 37.93
N ARG A 69 10.35 18.96 39.08
CA ARG A 69 11.72 19.26 39.50
C ARG A 69 12.41 18.02 40.09
N MET A 70 13.65 17.81 39.67
CA MET A 70 14.54 16.78 40.22
C MET A 70 15.93 17.37 40.39
N VAL A 71 16.57 17.07 41.53
CA VAL A 71 17.98 17.35 41.75
C VAL A 71 18.74 16.02 41.68
N LEU A 72 19.67 15.93 40.74
CA LEU A 72 20.67 14.86 40.69
C LEU A 72 21.76 15.24 41.69
N ARG A 73 21.99 14.42 42.71
CA ARG A 73 22.98 14.67 43.74
C ARG A 73 24.21 13.81 43.53
N ASN A 74 25.38 14.31 43.94
CA ASN A 74 26.64 13.59 43.92
C ASN A 74 27.01 13.05 42.52
N VAL A 75 26.88 13.89 41.49
CA VAL A 75 27.30 13.55 40.13
C VAL A 75 28.82 13.32 40.13
N PRO A 76 29.30 12.09 39.81
CA PRO A 76 30.67 11.67 40.12
C PRO A 76 31.75 12.25 39.18
N ILE A 77 31.34 13.01 38.17
CA ILE A 77 32.22 13.56 37.13
C ILE A 77 31.80 14.98 36.77
N HIS A 78 32.77 15.77 36.34
CA HIS A 78 32.57 17.08 35.74
C HIS A 78 32.78 17.00 34.23
N GLY A 79 32.01 17.77 33.46
CA GLY A 79 32.15 17.80 32.01
C GLY A 79 30.86 18.14 31.27
N ILE A 80 30.79 17.69 30.02
CA ILE A 80 29.64 17.92 29.15
C ILE A 80 28.72 16.71 29.19
N PHE A 81 27.48 16.97 29.56
CA PHE A 81 26.40 16.00 29.60
C PHE A 81 25.36 16.29 28.54
N ALA A 82 24.51 15.30 28.32
CA ALA A 82 23.33 15.44 27.50
C ALA A 82 22.08 15.02 28.27
N LEU A 83 20.98 15.74 28.02
CA LEU A 83 19.64 15.39 28.47
C LEU A 83 18.77 15.15 27.24
N LYS A 84 18.18 13.96 27.10
CA LYS A 84 17.25 13.62 26.03
C LYS A 84 15.82 13.59 26.54
N LYS A 85 15.01 14.48 25.97
CA LYS A 85 13.55 14.46 26.02
C LYS A 85 13.06 13.62 24.84
N THR A 86 12.37 12.52 25.13
CA THR A 86 11.74 11.68 24.10
C THR A 86 10.29 12.10 23.83
N ASN A 87 9.46 12.14 24.88
CA ASN A 87 8.04 12.48 24.75
C ASN A 87 7.55 13.14 26.04
N ILE A 88 7.28 14.44 25.95
CA ILE A 88 6.56 15.18 26.97
C ILE A 88 5.32 15.72 26.29
N ARG A 89 4.16 15.49 26.89
CA ARG A 89 2.90 15.70 26.19
C ARG A 89 2.68 17.17 25.86
N PHE A 90 2.74 17.45 24.57
CA PHE A 90 2.12 18.57 23.88
C PHE A 90 2.63 19.98 24.18
N SER A 91 3.42 20.23 25.21
CA SER A 91 4.37 21.36 25.23
C SER A 91 5.29 21.24 26.44
N SER A 92 6.54 21.66 26.29
CA SER A 92 7.47 21.68 27.43
C SER A 92 8.62 22.66 27.29
N SER A 93 9.12 23.12 28.43
CA SER A 93 10.38 23.85 28.54
C SER A 93 11.24 23.18 29.60
N VAL A 94 12.49 22.89 29.24
CA VAL A 94 13.42 22.15 30.10
C VAL A 94 14.58 23.05 30.48
N TYR A 95 14.85 23.12 31.78
CA TYR A 95 15.93 23.89 32.36
C TYR A 95 16.87 22.94 33.09
N VAL A 96 18.17 23.17 32.93
CA VAL A 96 19.20 22.38 33.59
C VAL A 96 20.28 23.31 34.12
N ALA A 97 20.74 23.06 35.35
CA ALA A 97 21.77 23.88 36.02
C ALA A 97 21.44 25.38 35.98
N GLY A 98 20.16 25.72 36.14
CA GLY A 98 19.67 27.10 36.17
C GLY A 98 19.53 27.80 34.82
N ARG A 99 19.75 27.11 33.68
CA ARG A 99 19.60 27.68 32.33
C ARG A 99 18.57 26.90 31.52
N LYS A 100 17.87 27.58 30.61
CA LYS A 100 16.93 26.93 29.68
C LYS A 100 17.73 26.13 28.64
N LEU A 101 17.51 24.82 28.59
CA LEU A 101 18.22 23.91 27.70
C LEU A 101 17.55 23.80 26.32
N PHE A 102 16.23 23.61 26.30
CA PHE A 102 15.41 23.66 25.09
C PHE A 102 13.93 23.90 25.44
N GLU A 103 13.17 24.33 24.44
CA GLU A 103 11.72 24.47 24.48
C GLU A 103 11.11 23.81 23.24
N ASP A 104 9.91 23.27 23.44
CA ASP A 104 9.12 22.60 22.42
C ASP A 104 7.65 23.03 22.56
N GLY A 105 7.18 23.75 21.54
CA GLY A 105 5.97 24.55 21.64
C GLY A 105 6.19 25.77 22.53
N GLN A 106 5.15 26.16 23.28
CA GLN A 106 5.20 27.24 24.24
C GLN A 106 4.30 26.88 25.44
N PRO A 107 4.87 26.41 26.56
CA PRO A 107 4.06 26.05 27.71
C PRO A 107 3.52 27.31 28.38
N SER A 108 2.25 27.30 28.76
CA SER A 108 1.61 28.42 29.44
C SER A 108 0.51 27.93 30.40
N THR A 109 0.29 28.67 31.48
CA THR A 109 -0.90 28.53 32.34
C THR A 109 -2.15 29.11 31.66
N ASN A 110 -1.97 29.91 30.60
CA ASN A 110 -3.05 30.48 29.80
C ASN A 110 -3.16 29.75 28.45
N ALA A 111 -4.33 29.17 28.17
CA ALA A 111 -4.59 28.44 26.93
C ALA A 111 -4.37 29.28 25.65
N ALA A 112 -4.59 30.60 25.68
CA ALA A 112 -4.41 31.46 24.51
C ALA A 112 -2.93 31.67 24.13
N ALA A 113 -2.06 31.72 25.14
CA ALA A 113 -0.61 31.89 24.98
C ALA A 113 0.14 30.57 24.79
N TYR A 114 -0.54 29.43 24.97
CA TYR A 114 0.03 28.11 24.79
C TYR A 114 0.16 27.76 23.29
N ARG A 115 1.22 27.02 22.95
CA ARG A 115 1.43 26.44 21.61
C ARG A 115 1.88 24.99 21.71
N PRO A 116 1.34 24.08 20.89
CA PRO A 116 1.69 22.68 21.01
C PRO A 116 3.05 22.34 20.40
N GLY A 117 3.75 21.41 21.03
CA GLY A 117 5.01 20.82 20.59
C GLY A 117 5.23 19.45 21.24
N ASN A 118 5.83 18.50 20.52
CA ASN A 118 6.25 17.22 21.11
C ASN A 118 7.40 16.55 20.32
N VAL A 119 8.38 17.33 19.89
CA VAL A 119 9.54 16.86 19.13
C VAL A 119 10.60 16.28 20.08
N PRO A 120 11.13 15.08 19.83
CA PRO A 120 12.27 14.58 20.59
C PRO A 120 13.48 15.52 20.46
N GLN A 121 14.13 15.82 21.58
CA GLN A 121 15.26 16.77 21.64
C GLN A 121 16.34 16.24 22.58
N THR A 122 17.59 16.42 22.18
CA THR A 122 18.76 16.20 23.04
C THR A 122 19.47 17.53 23.21
N GLY A 123 19.55 18.00 24.45
CA GLY A 123 20.27 19.22 24.79
C GLY A 123 21.59 18.90 25.46
N LEU A 124 22.65 19.62 25.09
CA LEU A 124 23.97 19.51 25.68
C LEU A 124 24.19 20.63 26.68
N PHE A 125 24.83 20.32 27.80
CA PHE A 125 25.21 21.32 28.79
C PHE A 125 26.47 20.90 29.55
N ALA A 126 27.25 21.89 29.96
CA ALA A 126 28.40 21.66 30.85
C ALA A 126 27.96 21.84 32.31
N SER A 127 28.46 20.97 33.19
CA SER A 127 28.30 21.14 34.63
C SER A 127 29.54 20.69 35.38
N ASP A 128 30.05 21.58 36.22
CA ASP A 128 31.09 21.31 37.21
C ASP A 128 30.49 21.21 38.63
N GLN A 129 29.16 21.21 38.73
CA GLN A 129 28.44 21.09 39.99
C GLN A 129 28.24 19.62 40.37
N ASN A 130 28.44 19.31 41.64
CA ASN A 130 28.12 17.99 42.20
C ASN A 130 26.61 17.72 42.19
N ASP A 131 25.80 18.77 42.29
CA ASP A 131 24.35 18.69 42.26
C ASP A 131 23.83 19.40 41.00
N ILE A 132 23.05 18.69 40.18
CA ILE A 132 22.48 19.21 38.95
C ILE A 132 20.96 19.27 39.10
N GLU A 133 20.42 20.49 39.08
CA GLU A 133 18.97 20.72 39.08
C GLU A 133 18.41 20.62 37.66
N ILE A 134 17.32 19.87 37.53
CA ILE A 134 16.53 19.72 36.31
C ILE A 134 15.10 20.15 36.61
N ILE A 135 14.60 21.11 35.85
CA ILE A 135 13.23 21.62 35.92
C ILE A 135 12.57 21.39 34.57
N VAL A 136 11.38 20.80 34.57
CA VAL A 136 10.60 20.52 33.37
C VAL A 136 9.22 21.13 33.53
N GLN A 137 8.96 22.18 32.76
CA GLN A 137 7.64 22.76 32.60
C GLN A 137 6.87 21.96 31.56
N VAL A 138 5.60 21.64 31.85
CA VAL A 138 4.72 20.88 30.96
C VAL A 138 3.37 21.58 30.89
N ALA A 139 2.83 21.75 29.68
CA ALA A 139 1.47 22.23 29.48
C ALA A 139 0.78 21.42 28.39
N ASN A 140 -0.51 21.13 28.58
CA ASN A 140 -1.31 20.44 27.59
C ASN A 140 -2.74 20.98 27.60
N TYR A 141 -3.22 21.47 26.47
CA TYR A 141 -4.63 21.85 26.26
C TYR A 141 -5.25 21.15 25.04
N ASP A 142 -4.48 20.33 24.33
CA ASP A 142 -4.92 19.66 23.12
C ASP A 142 -5.15 18.18 23.37
N TYR A 143 -4.18 17.46 23.92
CA TYR A 143 -4.21 16.01 23.91
C TYR A 143 -5.06 15.41 25.04
N ILE A 144 -5.56 14.19 24.84
CA ILE A 144 -6.39 13.46 25.80
C ILE A 144 -5.66 13.07 27.10
N ASN A 145 -4.32 13.10 27.10
CA ASN A 145 -3.51 12.85 28.27
C ASN A 145 -2.27 13.74 28.32
N ALA A 146 -1.67 13.85 29.51
CA ALA A 146 -0.59 14.78 29.76
C ALA A 146 0.45 14.24 30.76
N GLY A 147 1.52 15.01 30.95
CA GLY A 147 2.67 14.65 31.78
C GLY A 147 3.86 14.14 30.98
N ILE A 148 4.70 13.37 31.67
CA ILE A 148 5.95 12.81 31.15
C ILE A 148 5.76 11.29 31.08
N PRO A 149 5.09 10.75 30.05
CA PRO A 149 4.70 9.34 29.99
C PRO A 149 5.85 8.39 29.62
N ILE A 150 7.01 8.92 29.23
CA ILE A 150 8.21 8.16 28.85
C ILE A 150 9.42 8.78 29.53
N SER A 151 10.39 7.94 29.91
CA SER A 151 11.61 8.33 30.61
C SER A 151 12.35 9.48 29.93
N ILE A 152 12.92 10.35 30.76
CA ILE A 152 13.93 11.33 30.36
C ILE A 152 15.29 10.67 30.59
N TYR A 153 16.21 10.87 29.66
CA TYR A 153 17.54 10.27 29.72
C TYR A 153 18.60 11.30 29.99
N PHE A 154 19.55 10.95 30.87
CA PHE A 154 20.71 11.75 31.20
C PHE A 154 21.96 10.90 31.01
N GLY A 155 23.03 11.48 30.48
CA GLY A 155 24.25 10.73 30.26
C GLY A 155 25.37 11.56 29.65
N ASP A 156 26.44 10.86 29.28
CA ASP A 156 27.57 11.48 28.59
C ASP A 156 27.18 11.95 27.18
N GLN A 157 27.81 13.03 26.73
CA GLN A 157 27.59 13.61 25.42
C GLN A 157 27.75 12.60 24.27
N ALA A 158 28.86 11.85 24.23
CA ALA A 158 29.19 10.98 23.12
C ALA A 158 28.20 9.81 23.00
N THR A 159 27.87 9.12 24.09
CA THR A 159 26.87 8.03 24.07
C THR A 159 25.48 8.54 23.71
N MET A 160 25.09 9.71 24.20
CA MET A 160 23.76 10.26 23.94
C MET A 160 23.60 10.75 22.49
N ILE A 161 24.65 11.35 21.91
CA ILE A 161 24.67 11.71 20.48
C ILE A 161 24.68 10.45 19.61
N ASP A 162 25.47 9.44 19.95
CA ASP A 162 25.49 8.16 19.22
C ASP A 162 24.12 7.47 19.24
N ASP A 163 23.44 7.41 20.40
CA ASP A 163 22.08 6.87 20.53
C ASP A 163 21.09 7.65 19.65
N GLN A 164 21.16 9.00 19.67
CA GLN A 164 20.32 9.84 18.82
C GLN A 164 20.60 9.60 17.33
N GLN A 165 21.86 9.54 16.91
CA GLN A 165 22.24 9.32 15.52
C GLN A 165 21.78 7.95 15.02
N LYS A 166 21.97 6.88 15.81
CA LYS A 166 21.48 5.53 15.50
C LYS A 166 19.95 5.49 15.41
N SER A 167 19.26 6.15 16.34
CA SER A 167 17.80 6.23 16.33
C SER A 167 17.30 6.96 15.08
N MET A 168 17.88 8.12 14.77
CA MET A 168 17.55 8.92 13.60
C MET A 168 17.84 8.19 12.28
N ALA A 169 19.01 7.54 12.17
CA ALA A 169 19.41 6.78 10.98
C ALA A 169 18.44 5.62 10.70
N ARG A 170 17.95 4.94 11.75
CA ARG A 170 16.92 3.92 11.64
C ARG A 170 15.62 4.51 11.09
N GLU A 171 15.10 5.60 11.67
CA GLU A 171 13.87 6.24 11.19
C GLU A 171 13.98 6.71 9.72
N PHE A 172 15.12 7.31 9.34
CA PHE A 172 15.38 7.69 7.94
C PHE A 172 15.43 6.49 6.99
N SER A 173 16.01 5.38 7.43
CA SER A 173 16.10 4.16 6.63
C SER A 173 14.71 3.58 6.35
N ILE A 174 13.82 3.56 7.35
CA ILE A 174 12.42 3.14 7.16
C ILE A 174 11.70 4.06 6.18
N LEU A 175 11.82 5.38 6.37
CA LEU A 175 11.24 6.38 5.47
C LEU A 175 11.73 6.19 4.02
N ALA A 176 13.04 5.98 3.83
CA ALA A 176 13.64 5.78 2.52
C ALA A 176 13.16 4.48 1.86
N ILE A 177 13.20 3.36 2.59
CA ILE A 177 12.76 2.04 2.07
C ILE A 177 11.29 2.11 1.61
N LEU A 178 10.39 2.63 2.44
CA LEU A 178 8.97 2.70 2.09
C LEU A 178 8.71 3.68 0.94
N SER A 179 9.42 4.81 0.88
CA SER A 179 9.31 5.75 -0.25
C SER A 179 9.82 5.17 -1.56
N ILE A 180 10.94 4.44 -1.54
CA ILE A 180 11.48 3.76 -2.71
C ILE A 180 10.52 2.68 -3.20
N LEU A 181 9.99 1.85 -2.28
CA LEU A 181 8.98 0.85 -2.62
C LEU A 181 7.72 1.48 -3.23
N SER A 182 7.25 2.60 -2.67
CA SER A 182 6.13 3.36 -3.22
C SER A 182 6.40 3.80 -4.66
N PHE A 183 7.58 4.37 -4.91
CA PHE A 183 7.98 4.83 -6.23
C PHE A 183 8.08 3.67 -7.24
N ILE A 184 8.69 2.54 -6.85
CA ILE A 184 8.75 1.33 -7.68
C ILE A 184 7.35 0.87 -8.06
N TYR A 185 6.42 0.80 -7.10
CA TYR A 185 5.04 0.39 -7.38
C TYR A 185 4.33 1.34 -8.36
N PHE A 186 4.55 2.65 -8.25
CA PHE A 186 3.98 3.61 -9.19
C PHE A 186 4.59 3.48 -10.60
N ILE A 187 5.89 3.23 -10.72
CA ILE A 187 6.54 2.91 -12.00
C ILE A 187 5.94 1.64 -12.60
N CYS A 188 5.83 0.56 -11.82
CA CYS A 188 5.23 -0.68 -12.27
C CYS A 188 3.77 -0.49 -12.71
N PHE A 189 2.98 0.28 -11.95
CA PHE A 189 1.61 0.60 -12.32
C PHE A 189 1.55 1.40 -13.63
N ALA A 190 2.39 2.42 -13.81
CA ALA A 190 2.48 3.18 -15.04
C ALA A 190 2.85 2.28 -16.24
N ALA A 191 3.77 1.34 -16.05
CA ALA A 191 4.09 0.34 -17.06
C ALA A 191 2.86 -0.51 -17.43
N THR A 192 2.04 -0.94 -16.46
CA THR A 192 0.81 -1.69 -16.77
C THR A 192 -0.20 -0.90 -17.59
N ILE A 193 -0.24 0.43 -17.44
CA ILE A 193 -1.10 1.30 -18.26
C ILE A 193 -0.61 1.32 -19.72
N ILE A 194 0.72 1.42 -19.93
CA ILE A 194 1.33 1.42 -21.26
C ILE A 194 1.03 0.12 -22.01
N TYR A 195 1.07 -1.02 -21.32
CA TYR A 195 0.76 -2.33 -21.90
C TYR A 195 -0.74 -2.69 -21.89
N ASN A 196 -1.63 -1.76 -21.52
CA ASN A 196 -3.08 -1.96 -21.43
C ASN A 196 -3.51 -3.12 -20.49
N MET A 197 -2.71 -3.38 -19.45
CA MET A 197 -2.87 -4.45 -18.46
C MET A 197 -3.16 -3.87 -17.06
N ARG A 198 -4.08 -2.88 -16.97
CA ARG A 198 -4.28 -2.06 -15.75
C ARG A 198 -4.47 -2.92 -14.49
N ASP A 199 -3.46 -2.93 -13.64
CA ASP A 199 -3.48 -3.65 -12.36
C ASP A 199 -3.44 -2.68 -11.17
N TYR A 200 -4.62 -2.30 -10.68
CA TYR A 200 -4.72 -1.35 -9.57
C TYR A 200 -4.14 -1.86 -8.25
N THR A 201 -3.83 -3.15 -8.10
CA THR A 201 -3.18 -3.62 -6.86
C THR A 201 -1.76 -3.07 -6.70
N LEU A 202 -1.07 -2.78 -7.81
CA LEU A 202 0.22 -2.07 -7.79
C LEU A 202 0.04 -0.63 -7.31
N LEU A 203 -0.98 0.07 -7.83
CA LEU A 203 -1.32 1.43 -7.37
C LEU A 203 -1.61 1.46 -5.87
N LEU A 204 -2.48 0.55 -5.40
CA LEU A 204 -2.83 0.46 -3.98
C LEU A 204 -1.61 0.14 -3.10
N SER A 205 -0.73 -0.75 -3.55
CA SER A 205 0.52 -1.06 -2.84
C SER A 205 1.44 0.15 -2.76
N GLY A 206 1.56 0.92 -3.84
CA GLY A 206 2.31 2.18 -3.86
C GLY A 206 1.77 3.21 -2.88
N ILE A 207 0.44 3.36 -2.81
CA ILE A 207 -0.23 4.27 -1.87
C ILE A 207 -0.04 3.79 -0.42
N ILE A 208 -0.15 2.48 -0.14
CA ILE A 208 0.10 1.91 1.19
C ILE A 208 1.52 2.25 1.66
N CYS A 209 2.52 2.00 0.81
CA CYS A 209 3.91 2.34 1.11
C CYS A 209 4.09 3.84 1.37
N LEU A 210 3.47 4.71 0.56
CA LEU A 210 3.57 6.16 0.71
C LEU A 210 2.97 6.63 2.04
N LEU A 211 1.78 6.14 2.39
CA LEU A 211 1.07 6.53 3.61
C LEU A 211 1.80 6.04 4.86
N PHE A 212 2.33 4.81 4.86
CA PHE A 212 3.17 4.34 5.97
C PHE A 212 4.51 5.06 6.03
N SER A 213 5.10 5.43 4.89
CA SER A 213 6.32 6.26 4.84
C SER A 213 6.07 7.62 5.52
N LEU A 214 5.00 8.32 5.14
CA LEU A 214 4.62 9.60 5.74
C LEU A 214 4.31 9.48 7.24
N TYR A 215 3.58 8.43 7.63
CA TYR A 215 3.32 8.13 9.05
C TYR A 215 4.60 7.92 9.85
N HIS A 216 5.52 7.08 9.36
CA HIS A 216 6.78 6.78 10.04
C HIS A 216 7.71 7.99 10.08
N GLY A 217 7.69 8.82 9.04
CA GLY A 217 8.45 10.06 9.02
C GLY A 217 8.01 11.09 10.08
N LEU A 218 6.78 10.98 10.60
CA LEU A 218 6.18 11.89 11.57
C LEU A 218 6.03 11.28 12.99
N ILE A 219 6.48 10.04 13.20
CA ILE A 219 6.47 9.35 14.50
C ILE A 219 7.91 9.07 14.98
N GLY A 220 8.07 8.57 16.21
CA GLY A 220 9.40 8.30 16.78
C GLY A 220 10.22 9.59 16.89
N GLU A 221 11.40 9.59 16.27
CA GLU A 221 12.31 10.75 16.18
C GLU A 221 11.86 11.82 15.16
N ARG A 222 10.82 11.53 14.37
CA ARG A 222 10.16 12.47 13.44
C ARG A 222 11.09 13.07 12.38
N PRO A 223 11.78 12.24 11.57
CA PRO A 223 12.76 12.71 10.59
C PRO A 223 12.19 13.70 9.56
N LEU A 224 10.90 13.65 9.24
CA LEU A 224 10.30 14.59 8.28
C LEU A 224 10.24 16.04 8.79
N LEU A 225 10.30 16.27 10.11
CA LEU A 225 10.30 17.63 10.65
C LEU A 225 11.58 18.41 10.30
N TYR A 226 12.68 17.72 9.96
CA TYR A 226 13.89 18.36 9.45
C TYR A 226 13.66 19.07 8.11
N PHE A 227 12.76 18.53 7.27
CA PHE A 227 12.42 19.10 5.97
C PHE A 227 11.17 19.99 6.02
N LEU A 228 10.29 19.78 7.01
CA LEU A 228 8.99 20.44 7.13
C LEU A 228 8.91 21.42 8.31
N SER A 229 10.05 21.99 8.72
CA SER A 229 10.16 22.86 9.90
C SER A 229 9.29 24.13 9.85
N GLY A 230 8.90 24.59 8.66
CA GLY A 230 7.99 25.73 8.48
C GLY A 230 6.51 25.42 8.68
N ILE A 231 6.13 24.15 8.83
CA ILE A 231 4.73 23.73 8.99
C ILE A 231 4.38 23.64 10.49
N PRO A 232 3.25 24.21 10.95
CA PRO A 232 2.84 24.13 12.34
C PRO A 232 2.73 22.67 12.83
N PHE A 233 3.16 22.42 14.07
CA PHE A 233 3.15 21.07 14.65
C PHE A 233 1.75 20.44 14.64
N GLU A 234 0.69 21.21 14.90
CA GLU A 234 -0.70 20.72 14.84
C GLU A 234 -1.04 20.12 13.46
N VAL A 235 -0.64 20.79 12.38
CA VAL A 235 -0.91 20.35 11.01
C VAL A 235 -0.16 19.04 10.73
N LEU A 236 1.12 18.96 11.10
CA LEU A 236 1.91 17.73 10.94
C LEU A 236 1.37 16.58 11.78
N TYR A 237 0.88 16.86 13.00
CA TYR A 237 0.27 15.86 13.86
C TYR A 237 -1.02 15.29 13.25
N LYS A 238 -1.86 16.16 12.65
CA LYS A 238 -3.06 15.75 11.91
C LYS A 238 -2.71 14.95 10.65
N ILE A 239 -1.72 15.40 9.87
CA ILE A 239 -1.24 14.67 8.67
C ILE A 239 -0.79 13.25 9.06
N LYS A 240 -0.06 13.10 10.17
CA LYS A 240 0.36 11.79 10.69
C LYS A 240 -0.84 10.88 10.93
N ASP A 241 -1.85 11.33 11.69
CA ASP A 241 -3.04 10.51 12.00
C ASP A 241 -3.90 10.24 10.75
N MET A 242 -4.04 11.22 9.86
CA MET A 242 -4.74 11.04 8.58
C MET A 242 -4.05 9.99 7.70
N SER A 243 -2.71 9.97 7.69
CA SER A 243 -1.93 9.01 6.91
C SER A 243 -2.16 7.58 7.39
N SER A 244 -2.19 7.34 8.71
CA SER A 244 -2.47 6.00 9.23
C SER A 244 -3.91 5.55 8.94
N ILE A 245 -4.90 6.43 9.11
CA ILE A 245 -6.31 6.12 8.82
C ILE A 245 -6.48 5.79 7.33
N ALA A 246 -5.92 6.63 6.45
CA ALA A 246 -5.96 6.41 5.01
C ALA A 246 -5.29 5.09 4.62
N ALA A 247 -4.17 4.73 5.26
CA ALA A 247 -3.47 3.47 4.98
C ALA A 247 -4.39 2.26 5.19
N PHE A 248 -5.17 2.24 6.28
CA PHE A 248 -6.10 1.13 6.55
C PHE A 248 -7.32 1.09 5.62
N ILE A 249 -7.77 2.23 5.07
CA ILE A 249 -8.75 2.25 3.97
C ILE A 249 -8.16 1.54 2.74
N VAL A 250 -6.94 1.90 2.37
CA VAL A 250 -6.28 1.36 1.18
C VAL A 250 -5.93 -0.11 1.35
N VAL A 251 -5.56 -0.55 2.56
CA VAL A 251 -5.38 -1.97 2.91
C VAL A 251 -6.68 -2.76 2.71
N ALA A 252 -7.83 -2.23 3.14
CA ALA A 252 -9.12 -2.88 2.92
C ALA A 252 -9.45 -3.01 1.42
N LEU A 253 -9.21 -1.94 0.64
CA LEU A 253 -9.37 -1.95 -0.82
C LEU A 253 -8.41 -2.93 -1.50
N PHE A 254 -7.17 -3.01 -1.03
CA PHE A 254 -6.16 -3.93 -1.55
C PHE A 254 -6.61 -5.39 -1.37
N PHE A 255 -7.01 -5.78 -0.16
CA PHE A 255 -7.45 -7.16 0.09
C PHE A 255 -8.77 -7.51 -0.61
N TYR A 256 -9.63 -6.51 -0.88
CA TYR A 256 -10.81 -6.69 -1.74
C TYR A 256 -10.42 -7.05 -3.17
N GLN A 257 -9.37 -6.44 -3.71
CA GLN A 257 -8.92 -6.67 -5.07
C GLN A 257 -8.06 -7.93 -5.23
N VAL A 258 -7.22 -8.26 -4.25
CA VAL A 258 -6.31 -9.43 -4.33
C VAL A 258 -7.06 -10.75 -4.35
N HIS A 259 -8.11 -10.89 -3.55
CA HIS A 259 -8.84 -12.14 -3.45
C HIS A 259 -10.32 -11.88 -3.20
N LYS A 260 -11.17 -12.17 -4.20
CA LYS A 260 -12.62 -11.87 -4.23
C LYS A 260 -13.43 -12.35 -3.02
N ASN A 261 -12.88 -13.25 -2.20
CA ASN A 261 -13.52 -13.81 -1.00
C ASN A 261 -12.85 -13.43 0.33
N MET A 262 -11.80 -12.61 0.33
CA MET A 262 -11.13 -12.21 1.57
C MET A 262 -11.93 -11.19 2.34
N ILE A 263 -12.38 -10.13 1.67
CA ILE A 263 -13.26 -9.11 2.25
C ILE A 263 -14.48 -8.93 1.35
N SER A 264 -15.65 -8.83 1.96
CA SER A 264 -16.89 -8.60 1.22
C SER A 264 -17.01 -7.13 0.82
N PHE A 265 -17.67 -6.85 -0.31
CA PHE A 265 -17.95 -5.48 -0.74
C PHE A 265 -18.63 -4.64 0.36
N LYS A 266 -19.57 -5.24 1.11
CA LYS A 266 -20.27 -4.56 2.22
C LYS A 266 -19.30 -4.15 3.34
N LEU A 267 -18.37 -5.03 3.70
CA LEU A 267 -17.38 -4.72 4.74
C LEU A 267 -16.39 -3.66 4.24
N THR A 268 -15.90 -3.78 3.00
CA THR A 268 -15.03 -2.76 2.38
C THR A 268 -15.73 -1.40 2.35
N LEU A 269 -16.98 -1.34 1.91
CA LEU A 269 -17.78 -0.12 1.88
C LEU A 269 -17.96 0.47 3.29
N ALA A 270 -18.31 -0.35 4.28
CA ALA A 270 -18.46 0.09 5.66
C ALA A 270 -17.15 0.68 6.20
N VAL A 271 -16.01 0.00 5.96
CA VAL A 271 -14.69 0.49 6.37
C VAL A 271 -14.35 1.81 5.68
N THR A 272 -14.53 1.90 4.37
CA THR A 272 -14.25 3.12 3.61
C THR A 272 -15.13 4.29 4.05
N VAL A 273 -16.42 4.07 4.34
CA VAL A 273 -17.34 5.12 4.80
C VAL A 273 -16.98 5.58 6.22
N VAL A 274 -16.77 4.65 7.16
CA VAL A 274 -16.45 4.98 8.55
C VAL A 274 -15.10 5.68 8.66
N LEU A 275 -14.04 5.09 8.08
CA LEU A 275 -12.71 5.67 8.13
C LEU A 275 -12.60 6.93 7.27
N GLY A 276 -13.25 6.95 6.09
CA GLY A 276 -13.23 8.09 5.18
C GLY A 276 -13.99 9.30 5.72
N SER A 277 -15.15 9.10 6.36
CA SER A 277 -15.86 10.18 7.04
C SER A 277 -15.03 10.75 8.19
N PHE A 278 -14.41 9.90 9.00
CA PHE A 278 -13.53 10.35 10.07
C PHE A 278 -12.30 11.10 9.52
N LEU A 279 -11.68 10.60 8.45
CA LEU A 279 -10.55 11.25 7.76
C LEU A 279 -10.89 12.68 7.32
N VAL A 280 -12.10 12.89 6.77
CA VAL A 280 -12.60 14.21 6.36
C VAL A 280 -12.88 15.12 7.57
N MET A 281 -13.26 14.56 8.72
CA MET A 281 -13.50 15.35 9.94
C MET A 281 -12.19 15.83 10.61
N VAL A 282 -11.09 15.09 10.52
CA VAL A 282 -9.83 15.39 11.25
C VAL A 282 -9.32 16.82 11.05
N PRO A 283 -9.28 17.40 9.83
CA PRO A 283 -8.82 18.78 9.63
C PRO A 283 -9.60 19.82 10.43
N PHE A 284 -10.92 19.63 10.57
CA PHE A 284 -11.85 20.59 11.17
C PHE A 284 -11.99 20.46 12.69
N LEU A 285 -11.62 19.29 13.24
CA LEU A 285 -11.68 19.04 14.68
C LEU A 285 -10.38 19.46 15.36
N SER A 286 -10.50 19.93 16.61
CA SER A 286 -9.31 20.09 17.47
C SER A 286 -8.71 18.72 17.78
N ILE A 287 -7.40 18.69 18.06
CA ILE A 287 -6.71 17.45 18.44
C ILE A 287 -7.41 16.76 19.61
N HIS A 288 -7.92 17.54 20.56
CA HIS A 288 -8.65 17.02 21.71
C HIS A 288 -9.88 16.18 21.34
N VAL A 289 -10.70 16.71 20.43
CA VAL A 289 -11.99 16.13 20.10
C VAL A 289 -11.78 14.87 19.26
N TYR A 290 -10.99 14.96 18.18
CA TYR A 290 -10.85 13.80 17.29
C TYR A 290 -10.05 12.68 17.95
N THR A 291 -9.06 12.96 18.81
CA THR A 291 -8.27 11.88 19.45
C THR A 291 -9.08 11.02 20.43
N ARG A 292 -10.16 11.56 21.03
CA ARG A 292 -11.15 10.75 21.78
C ARG A 292 -11.93 9.80 20.87
N ILE A 293 -12.28 10.26 19.67
CA ILE A 293 -12.98 9.44 18.67
C ILE A 293 -12.01 8.42 18.06
N HIS A 294 -10.75 8.83 17.85
CA HIS A 294 -9.70 8.06 17.21
C HIS A 294 -9.46 6.73 17.92
N SER A 295 -9.55 6.63 19.25
CA SER A 295 -9.41 5.35 19.94
C SER A 295 -10.46 4.31 19.53
N TYR A 296 -11.70 4.74 19.23
CA TYR A 296 -12.74 3.84 18.71
C TYR A 296 -12.49 3.47 17.25
N ILE A 297 -11.93 4.40 16.47
CA ILE A 297 -11.52 4.16 15.08
C ILE A 297 -10.39 3.12 15.03
N ILE A 298 -9.44 3.17 15.97
CA ILE A 298 -8.41 2.15 16.15
C ILE A 298 -9.05 0.79 16.37
N VAL A 299 -9.92 0.67 17.37
CA VAL A 299 -10.61 -0.59 17.67
C VAL A 299 -11.36 -1.11 16.43
N PHE A 300 -12.02 -0.22 15.68
CA PHE A 300 -12.75 -0.60 14.47
C PHE A 300 -11.84 -1.20 13.39
N TYR A 301 -10.72 -0.55 13.02
CA TYR A 301 -9.83 -1.13 12.02
C TYR A 301 -9.06 -2.35 12.55
N GLU A 302 -8.79 -2.45 13.85
CA GLU A 302 -8.20 -3.65 14.46
C GLU A 302 -9.12 -4.86 14.34
N LEU A 303 -10.43 -4.68 14.60
CA LEU A 303 -11.41 -5.74 14.41
C LEU A 303 -11.45 -6.22 12.94
N MET A 304 -11.28 -5.30 11.97
CA MET A 304 -11.12 -5.66 10.57
C MET A 304 -9.84 -6.49 10.32
N LEU A 305 -8.69 -6.08 10.87
CA LEU A 305 -7.43 -6.79 10.70
C LEU A 305 -7.46 -8.20 11.31
N VAL A 306 -8.05 -8.35 12.50
CA VAL A 306 -8.25 -9.65 13.15
C VAL A 306 -9.22 -10.52 12.33
N TRP A 307 -10.30 -9.94 11.79
CA TRP A 307 -11.22 -10.66 10.92
C TRP A 307 -10.54 -11.14 9.63
N LEU A 308 -9.70 -10.30 9.01
CA LEU A 308 -8.88 -10.68 7.85
C LEU A 308 -7.90 -11.81 8.21
N LEU A 309 -7.29 -11.76 9.39
CA LEU A 309 -6.35 -12.79 9.85
C LEU A 309 -7.06 -14.15 10.01
N LEU A 310 -8.24 -14.15 10.62
CA LEU A 310 -9.08 -15.35 10.76
C LEU A 310 -9.49 -15.90 9.39
N LYS A 311 -9.90 -15.03 8.46
CA LYS A 311 -10.25 -15.43 7.09
C LYS A 311 -9.07 -16.02 6.34
N ALA A 312 -7.87 -15.43 6.47
CA ALA A 312 -6.66 -15.94 5.84
C ALA A 312 -6.24 -17.29 6.45
N ALA A 313 -6.38 -17.47 7.76
CA ALA A 313 -6.13 -18.76 8.42
C ALA A 313 -7.09 -19.84 7.91
N ILE A 314 -8.38 -19.54 7.81
CA ILE A 314 -9.38 -20.46 7.25
C ILE A 314 -9.06 -20.81 5.79
N LEU A 315 -8.68 -19.81 4.98
CA LEU A 315 -8.28 -20.03 3.59
C LEU A 315 -7.06 -20.95 3.51
N TYR A 316 -6.02 -20.70 4.32
CA TYR A 316 -4.82 -21.52 4.38
C TYR A 316 -5.14 -22.99 4.72
N VAL A 317 -5.97 -23.23 5.73
CA VAL A 317 -6.36 -24.61 6.14
C VAL A 317 -7.18 -25.32 5.07
N ARG A 318 -8.01 -24.59 4.32
CA ARG A 318 -8.86 -25.16 3.25
C ARG A 318 -8.19 -25.23 1.87
N SER A 319 -7.01 -24.63 1.72
CA SER A 319 -6.35 -24.55 0.42
C SER A 319 -5.75 -25.90 0.01
N PRO A 320 -5.99 -26.39 -1.23
CA PRO A 320 -5.28 -27.54 -1.74
C PRO A 320 -3.77 -27.26 -1.83
N ASP A 321 -2.93 -28.30 -1.77
CA ASP A 321 -1.47 -28.17 -1.69
C ASP A 321 -0.86 -27.31 -2.82
N THR A 322 -1.45 -27.31 -4.01
CA THR A 322 -1.04 -26.48 -5.15
C THR A 322 -1.16 -24.97 -4.90
N SER A 323 -2.08 -24.54 -4.03
CA SER A 323 -2.33 -23.13 -3.70
C SER A 323 -1.93 -22.76 -2.26
N ARG A 324 -1.51 -23.74 -1.48
CA ARG A 324 -1.27 -23.62 -0.03
C ARG A 324 -0.15 -22.64 0.29
N PHE A 325 0.89 -22.60 -0.54
CA PHE A 325 1.99 -21.66 -0.38
C PHE A 325 1.53 -20.19 -0.54
N LYS A 326 0.68 -19.89 -1.52
CA LYS A 326 0.10 -18.55 -1.72
C LYS A 326 -0.79 -18.13 -0.55
N SER A 327 -1.62 -19.05 -0.07
CA SER A 327 -2.47 -18.82 1.11
C SER A 327 -1.64 -18.63 2.39
N LEU A 328 -0.50 -19.31 2.52
CA LEU A 328 0.45 -19.10 3.61
C LEU A 328 1.06 -17.70 3.55
N LEU A 329 1.53 -17.26 2.39
CA LEU A 329 2.06 -15.91 2.19
C LEU A 329 1.01 -14.84 2.51
N LEU A 330 -0.23 -15.05 2.07
CA LEU A 330 -1.34 -14.16 2.40
C LEU A 330 -1.57 -14.09 3.91
N PHE A 331 -1.63 -15.23 4.59
CA PHE A 331 -1.74 -15.29 6.04
C PHE A 331 -0.57 -14.56 6.73
N MET A 332 0.66 -14.80 6.30
CA MET A 332 1.86 -14.16 6.87
C MET A 332 1.85 -12.64 6.65
N SER A 333 1.38 -12.14 5.50
CA SER A 333 1.22 -10.70 5.26
C SER A 333 0.18 -10.08 6.20
N ILE A 334 -0.94 -10.75 6.42
CA ILE A 334 -1.98 -10.23 7.32
C ILE A 334 -1.52 -10.33 8.78
N LEU A 335 -0.76 -11.36 9.15
CA LEU A 335 -0.16 -11.49 10.47
C LEU A 335 0.82 -10.34 10.75
N THR A 336 1.71 -10.02 9.81
CA THR A 336 2.69 -8.96 10.01
C THR A 336 2.06 -7.57 10.12
N ILE A 337 1.00 -7.26 9.36
CA ILE A 337 0.29 -5.98 9.55
C ILE A 337 -0.49 -5.92 10.87
N ASN A 338 -1.01 -7.04 11.39
CA ASN A 338 -1.59 -7.10 12.73
C ASN A 338 -0.52 -6.85 13.82
N LEU A 339 0.63 -7.51 13.72
CA LEU A 339 1.74 -7.34 14.67
C LEU A 339 2.33 -5.92 14.63
N TYR A 340 2.40 -5.32 13.44
CA TYR A 340 2.74 -3.92 13.26
C TYR A 340 1.79 -3.00 14.03
N SER A 341 0.49 -3.22 13.85
CA SER A 341 -0.54 -2.38 14.45
C SER A 341 -0.54 -2.51 15.98
N LEU A 342 -0.36 -3.73 16.49
CA LEU A 342 -0.18 -4.00 17.92
C LEU A 342 1.04 -3.24 18.50
N ASP A 343 2.22 -3.32 17.87
CA ASP A 343 3.42 -2.62 18.34
C ASP A 343 3.21 -1.09 18.37
N THR A 344 2.51 -0.57 17.36
CA THR A 344 2.17 0.85 17.25
C THR A 344 1.20 1.29 18.36
N ILE A 345 0.21 0.46 18.70
CA ILE A 345 -0.70 0.71 19.83
C ILE A 345 0.05 0.71 21.16
N LEU A 346 0.94 -0.27 21.39
CA LEU A 346 1.76 -0.34 22.61
C LEU A 346 2.65 0.91 22.77
N PHE A 347 3.23 1.40 21.67
CA PHE A 347 3.97 2.65 21.65
C PHE A 347 3.06 3.87 21.91
N ALA A 348 1.90 3.97 21.25
CA ALA A 348 0.96 5.08 21.44
C ALA A 348 0.44 5.17 22.89
N LEU A 349 0.24 4.01 23.53
CA LEU A 349 -0.13 3.88 24.94
C LEU A 349 1.05 4.13 25.90
N SER A 350 2.26 4.36 25.40
CA SER A 350 3.47 4.57 26.21
C SER A 350 3.81 3.35 27.09
N ILE A 351 3.38 2.15 26.70
CA ILE A 351 3.79 0.89 27.32
C ILE A 351 5.19 0.50 26.83
N LYS A 352 5.51 0.89 25.58
CA LYS A 352 6.79 0.67 24.92
C LYS A 352 7.39 2.00 24.47
N GLU A 353 8.72 2.12 24.53
CA GLU A 353 9.44 3.36 24.20
C GLU A 353 9.90 3.48 22.74
N ASN A 354 9.95 2.37 22.00
CA ASN A 354 10.45 2.33 20.62
C ASN A 354 9.49 1.57 19.69
N LEU A 355 9.66 1.80 18.38
CA LEU A 355 8.85 1.22 17.31
C LEU A 355 9.62 0.17 16.49
N SER A 356 10.77 -0.31 16.97
CA SER A 356 11.68 -1.13 16.15
C SER A 356 11.05 -2.43 15.64
N LEU A 357 10.19 -3.07 16.42
CA LEU A 357 9.47 -4.29 16.01
C LEU A 357 8.39 -3.95 14.97
N GLY A 358 7.58 -2.92 15.20
CA GLY A 358 6.61 -2.43 14.23
C GLY A 358 7.27 -2.09 12.89
N GLN A 359 8.37 -1.35 12.91
CA GLN A 359 9.15 -1.00 11.72
C GLN A 359 9.65 -2.23 10.96
N LEU A 360 10.08 -3.28 11.66
CA LEU A 360 10.42 -4.55 11.03
C LEU A 360 9.18 -5.22 10.40
N TYR A 361 8.07 -5.30 11.13
CA TYR A 361 6.85 -5.93 10.64
C TYR A 361 6.29 -5.26 9.39
N ILE A 362 6.33 -3.93 9.28
CA ILE A 362 5.86 -3.23 8.09
C ILE A 362 6.77 -3.44 6.88
N ILE A 363 8.10 -3.57 7.08
CA ILE A 363 9.01 -3.95 6.00
C ILE A 363 8.70 -5.38 5.52
N VAL A 364 8.59 -6.33 6.46
CA VAL A 364 8.31 -7.73 6.12
C VAL A 364 6.95 -7.86 5.42
N PHE A 365 5.93 -7.13 5.88
CA PHE A 365 4.64 -7.04 5.19
C PHE A 365 4.82 -6.64 3.72
N ASN A 366 5.55 -5.56 3.45
CA ASN A 366 5.76 -5.08 2.09
C ASN A 366 6.58 -6.04 1.23
N ILE A 367 7.58 -6.73 1.79
CA ILE A 367 8.36 -7.76 1.07
C ILE A 367 7.45 -8.93 0.66
N ILE A 368 6.62 -9.43 1.58
CA ILE A 368 5.68 -10.53 1.27
C ILE A 368 4.67 -10.08 0.21
N MET A 369 4.22 -8.83 0.25
CA MET A 369 3.30 -8.25 -0.73
C MET A 369 3.91 -8.18 -2.13
N ILE A 370 5.17 -7.76 -2.26
CA ILE A 370 5.91 -7.81 -3.54
C ILE A 370 5.91 -9.24 -4.06
N PHE A 371 6.25 -10.20 -3.20
CA PHE A 371 6.33 -11.60 -3.58
C PHE A 371 4.98 -12.18 -4.03
N LEU A 372 3.89 -11.84 -3.34
CA LEU A 372 2.52 -12.21 -3.74
C LEU A 372 2.14 -11.66 -5.12
N ILE A 373 2.48 -10.40 -5.41
CA ILE A 373 2.23 -9.77 -6.70
C ILE A 373 3.03 -10.45 -7.80
N VAL A 374 4.31 -10.75 -7.55
CA VAL A 374 5.19 -11.45 -8.49
C VAL A 374 4.66 -12.85 -8.80
N LEU A 375 4.24 -13.62 -7.79
CA LEU A 375 3.65 -14.94 -8.02
C LEU A 375 2.38 -14.87 -8.89
N ARG A 376 1.51 -13.88 -8.63
CA ARG A 376 0.31 -13.66 -9.46
C ARG A 376 0.67 -13.31 -10.90
N PHE A 377 1.73 -12.54 -11.11
CA PHE A 377 2.22 -12.21 -12.45
C PHE A 377 2.70 -13.45 -13.20
N PHE A 378 3.48 -14.33 -12.56
CA PHE A 378 3.91 -15.59 -13.16
C PHE A 378 2.73 -16.53 -13.48
N GLU A 379 1.74 -16.65 -12.59
CA GLU A 379 0.51 -17.43 -12.87
C GLU A 379 -0.22 -16.90 -14.11
N ALA A 380 -0.37 -15.58 -14.21
CA ALA A 380 -1.00 -14.94 -15.37
C ALA A 380 -0.20 -15.19 -16.66
N TYR A 381 1.13 -15.08 -16.59
CA TYR A 381 2.01 -15.35 -17.73
C TYR A 381 1.88 -16.79 -18.24
N HIS A 382 1.96 -17.79 -17.35
CA HIS A 382 1.78 -19.19 -17.74
C HIS A 382 0.39 -19.50 -18.29
N THR A 383 -0.64 -18.84 -17.76
CA THR A 383 -2.01 -18.98 -18.29
C THR A 383 -2.11 -18.43 -19.71
N ILE A 384 -1.51 -17.27 -19.98
CA ILE A 384 -1.47 -16.66 -21.31
C ILE A 384 -0.72 -17.55 -22.30
N ASP A 385 0.43 -18.11 -21.90
CA ASP A 385 1.24 -18.98 -22.74
C ASP A 385 0.50 -20.28 -23.10
N ALA A 386 -0.14 -20.93 -22.10
CA ALA A 386 -0.97 -22.10 -22.33
C ALA A 386 -2.19 -21.82 -23.24
N MET A 387 -2.80 -20.64 -23.11
CA MET A 387 -3.90 -20.22 -24.00
C MET A 387 -3.41 -19.99 -25.43
N LYS A 388 -2.22 -19.42 -25.60
CA LYS A 388 -1.59 -19.24 -26.91
C LYS A 388 -1.33 -20.58 -27.60
N ASP A 389 -0.74 -21.55 -26.89
CA ASP A 389 -0.49 -22.88 -27.46
C ASP A 389 -1.78 -23.58 -27.89
N ARG A 390 -2.83 -23.48 -27.06
CA ARG A 390 -4.15 -24.03 -27.40
C ARG A 390 -4.76 -23.33 -28.61
N LEU A 391 -4.57 -22.02 -28.75
CA LEU A 391 -5.05 -21.27 -29.91
C LEU A 391 -4.34 -21.75 -31.19
N LEU A 392 -3.03 -21.92 -31.16
CA LEU A 392 -2.25 -22.42 -32.31
C LEU A 392 -2.65 -23.84 -32.71
N GLN A 393 -2.92 -24.71 -31.73
CA GLN A 393 -3.42 -26.06 -32.00
C GLN A 393 -4.80 -26.05 -32.65
N LEU A 394 -5.72 -25.21 -32.17
CA LEU A 394 -7.05 -25.06 -32.76
C LEU A 394 -6.98 -24.51 -34.18
N ASP A 395 -6.07 -23.57 -34.44
CA ASP A 395 -5.88 -22.99 -35.76
C ASP A 395 -5.40 -24.06 -36.76
N LYS A 396 -4.40 -24.85 -36.36
CA LYS A 396 -3.92 -25.98 -37.18
C LYS A 396 -5.00 -27.04 -37.42
N MET A 397 -5.77 -27.43 -36.40
CA MET A 397 -6.86 -28.39 -36.56
C MET A 397 -7.94 -27.88 -37.51
N LYS A 398 -8.23 -26.57 -37.47
CA LYS A 398 -9.18 -25.92 -38.38
C LYS A 398 -8.67 -25.98 -39.82
N ASP A 399 -7.38 -25.73 -40.05
CA ASP A 399 -6.76 -25.80 -41.37
C ASP A 399 -6.76 -27.24 -41.93
N ASP A 400 -6.36 -28.21 -41.10
CA ASP A 400 -6.37 -29.64 -41.45
C ASP A 400 -7.79 -30.12 -41.76
N PHE A 401 -8.78 -29.71 -40.96
CA PHE A 401 -10.19 -30.04 -41.20
C PHE A 401 -10.70 -29.48 -42.53
N LEU A 402 -10.43 -28.21 -42.82
CA LEU A 402 -10.88 -27.57 -44.07
C LEU A 402 -10.20 -28.20 -45.29
N SER A 403 -8.90 -28.48 -45.21
CA SER A 403 -8.15 -29.14 -46.29
C SER A 403 -8.68 -30.56 -46.55
N ASN A 404 -8.75 -31.40 -45.51
CA ASN A 404 -9.17 -32.79 -45.62
C ASN A 404 -10.62 -32.92 -46.07
N THR A 405 -11.54 -32.17 -45.46
CA THR A 405 -12.97 -32.21 -45.83
C THR A 405 -13.16 -31.80 -47.29
N SER A 406 -12.39 -30.85 -47.79
CA SER A 406 -12.50 -30.42 -49.18
C SER A 406 -11.98 -31.47 -50.16
N HIS A 407 -10.88 -32.16 -49.84
CA HIS A 407 -10.40 -33.29 -50.64
C HIS A 407 -11.40 -34.45 -50.65
N GLU A 408 -11.96 -34.80 -49.49
CA GLU A 408 -12.96 -35.86 -49.33
C GLU A 408 -14.30 -35.51 -50.00
N LEU A 409 -14.67 -34.23 -50.10
CA LEU A 409 -15.86 -33.80 -50.84
C LEU A 409 -15.61 -33.75 -52.35
N LYS A 410 -14.45 -33.29 -52.80
CA LYS A 410 -14.12 -33.12 -54.23
C LYS A 410 -14.11 -34.44 -55.00
N THR A 411 -13.60 -35.50 -54.38
CA THR A 411 -13.46 -36.83 -54.99
C THR A 411 -14.81 -37.47 -55.41
N PRO A 412 -15.79 -37.68 -54.50
CA PRO A 412 -17.09 -38.24 -54.87
C PRO A 412 -17.87 -37.29 -55.79
N LEU A 413 -17.69 -35.97 -55.65
CA LEU A 413 -18.41 -35.03 -56.50
C LEU A 413 -17.93 -35.05 -57.95
N ASN A 414 -16.61 -35.11 -58.15
CA ASN A 414 -16.04 -35.28 -59.48
C ASN A 414 -16.46 -36.62 -60.10
N ALA A 415 -16.57 -37.69 -59.30
CA ALA A 415 -17.09 -38.96 -59.78
C ALA A 415 -18.56 -38.83 -60.26
N ILE A 416 -19.44 -38.18 -59.48
CA ILE A 416 -20.84 -37.93 -59.87
C ILE A 416 -20.90 -37.10 -61.15
N VAL A 417 -20.12 -36.01 -61.25
CA VAL A 417 -20.08 -35.15 -62.45
C VAL A 417 -19.60 -35.95 -63.67
N ASN A 418 -18.54 -36.74 -63.54
CA ASN A 418 -17.98 -37.52 -64.66
C ASN A 418 -18.94 -38.62 -65.14
N ILE A 419 -19.56 -39.36 -64.21
CA ILE A 419 -20.52 -40.42 -64.55
C ILE A 419 -21.74 -39.81 -65.24
N THR A 420 -22.28 -38.71 -64.72
CA THR A 420 -23.44 -38.04 -65.32
C THR A 420 -23.12 -37.39 -66.67
N ASP A 421 -21.94 -36.80 -66.86
CA ASP A 421 -21.45 -36.32 -68.16
C ASP A 421 -21.28 -37.45 -69.18
N SER A 422 -20.77 -38.61 -68.75
CA SER A 422 -20.59 -39.79 -69.62
C SER A 422 -21.93 -40.32 -70.13
N LEU A 423 -22.92 -40.42 -69.23
CA LEU A 423 -24.30 -40.80 -69.56
C LEU A 423 -24.97 -39.78 -70.49
N LEU A 424 -24.77 -38.47 -70.26
CA LEU A 424 -25.29 -37.41 -71.13
C LEU A 424 -24.69 -37.43 -72.53
N LYS A 425 -23.40 -37.80 -72.67
CA LYS A 425 -22.72 -37.94 -73.96
C LYS A 425 -23.07 -39.23 -74.70
N GLY A 426 -23.87 -40.11 -74.09
CA GLY A 426 -24.29 -41.38 -74.67
C GLY A 426 -23.20 -42.44 -74.72
N VAL A 427 -22.12 -42.29 -73.96
CA VAL A 427 -20.96 -43.21 -73.96
C VAL A 427 -21.33 -44.61 -73.45
N GLU A 428 -22.25 -44.68 -72.49
CA GLU A 428 -22.79 -45.93 -71.91
C GLU A 428 -24.12 -46.38 -72.57
N GLY A 429 -24.54 -45.71 -73.65
CA GLY A 429 -25.79 -45.96 -74.36
C GLY A 429 -26.73 -44.74 -74.45
N PRO A 430 -27.75 -44.79 -75.31
CA PRO A 430 -28.67 -43.66 -75.52
C PRO A 430 -29.59 -43.43 -74.31
N VAL A 431 -29.67 -42.18 -73.87
CA VAL A 431 -30.63 -41.70 -72.84
C VAL A 431 -31.83 -41.01 -73.50
N ASN A 432 -33.02 -41.19 -72.94
CA ASN A 432 -34.21 -40.48 -73.43
C ASN A 432 -34.21 -39.00 -72.98
N GLU A 433 -35.05 -38.15 -73.60
CA GLU A 433 -35.08 -36.71 -73.32
C GLU A 433 -35.27 -36.38 -71.83
N LYS A 434 -36.13 -37.13 -71.13
CA LYS A 434 -36.41 -36.90 -69.71
C LYS A 434 -35.22 -37.30 -68.82
N GLN A 435 -34.51 -38.38 -69.18
CA GLN A 435 -33.26 -38.79 -68.54
C GLN A 435 -32.15 -37.76 -68.78
N ALA A 436 -32.03 -37.24 -70.00
CA ALA A 436 -31.06 -36.20 -70.34
C ALA A 436 -31.29 -34.91 -69.56
N GLN A 437 -32.54 -34.43 -69.43
CA GLN A 437 -32.87 -33.27 -68.60
C GLN A 437 -32.50 -33.47 -67.13
N ASN A 438 -32.85 -34.62 -66.55
CA ASN A 438 -32.54 -34.92 -65.16
C ASN A 438 -31.02 -35.03 -64.90
N LEU A 439 -30.29 -35.72 -65.79
CA LEU A 439 -28.83 -35.84 -65.68
C LEU A 439 -28.16 -34.46 -65.78
N ALA A 440 -28.61 -33.58 -66.68
CA ALA A 440 -28.08 -32.22 -66.80
C ALA A 440 -28.24 -31.40 -65.51
N ILE A 441 -29.35 -31.58 -64.78
CA ILE A 441 -29.57 -30.96 -63.47
C ILE A 441 -28.59 -31.51 -62.43
N VAL A 442 -28.37 -32.83 -62.39
CA VAL A 442 -27.43 -33.47 -61.47
C VAL A 442 -25.99 -33.03 -61.76
N THR A 443 -25.57 -33.02 -63.02
CA THR A 443 -24.25 -32.54 -63.45
C THR A 443 -24.04 -31.07 -63.11
N GLY A 444 -25.04 -30.21 -63.38
CA GLY A 444 -25.01 -28.80 -63.05
C GLY A 444 -24.90 -28.55 -61.53
N SER A 445 -25.66 -29.30 -60.74
CA SER A 445 -25.62 -29.22 -59.27
C SER A 445 -24.28 -29.71 -58.71
N GLY A 446 -23.72 -30.78 -59.28
CA GLY A 446 -22.39 -31.28 -58.94
C GLY A 446 -21.32 -30.22 -59.24
N ARG A 447 -21.24 -29.70 -60.47
CA ARG A 447 -20.26 -28.65 -60.80
C ARG A 447 -20.36 -27.43 -59.89
N ARG A 448 -21.57 -27.02 -59.53
CA ARG A 448 -21.80 -25.91 -58.59
C ARG A 448 -21.28 -26.21 -57.19
N LEU A 449 -21.49 -27.40 -56.65
CA LEU A 449 -20.97 -27.75 -55.32
C LEU A 449 -19.43 -27.85 -55.32
N THR A 450 -18.82 -28.38 -56.39
CA THR A 450 -17.35 -28.38 -56.53
C THR A 450 -16.79 -26.97 -56.52
N HIS A 451 -17.45 -26.04 -57.21
CA HIS A 451 -17.07 -24.62 -57.21
C HIS A 451 -17.13 -24.02 -55.80
N LEU A 452 -18.26 -24.22 -55.09
CA LEU A 452 -18.44 -23.71 -53.73
C LEU A 452 -17.42 -24.27 -52.73
N VAL A 453 -17.06 -25.55 -52.85
CA VAL A 453 -16.00 -26.16 -52.01
C VAL A 453 -14.64 -25.53 -52.29
N ASN A 454 -14.29 -25.29 -53.56
CA ASN A 454 -13.04 -24.60 -53.90
C ASN A 454 -13.05 -23.14 -53.41
N GLU A 455 -14.16 -22.42 -53.55
CA GLU A 455 -14.30 -21.04 -53.05
C GLU A 455 -14.15 -20.95 -51.53
N LEU A 456 -14.70 -21.93 -50.78
CA LEU A 456 -14.55 -21.99 -49.33
C LEU A 456 -13.08 -22.19 -48.93
N LEU A 457 -12.34 -23.05 -49.64
CA LEU A 457 -10.92 -23.26 -49.44
C LEU A 457 -10.10 -22.01 -49.74
N ASP A 458 -10.36 -21.39 -50.89
CA ASP A 458 -9.63 -20.19 -51.33
C ASP A 458 -9.90 -19.03 -50.37
N TYR A 459 -11.14 -18.87 -49.92
CA TYR A 459 -11.50 -17.91 -48.88
C TYR A 459 -10.77 -18.17 -47.56
N SER A 460 -10.68 -19.43 -47.12
CA SER A 460 -9.93 -19.79 -45.92
C SER A 460 -8.46 -19.42 -46.06
N LYS A 461 -7.79 -19.86 -47.14
CA LYS A 461 -6.37 -19.53 -47.40
C LYS A 461 -6.11 -18.03 -47.47
N MET A 462 -7.02 -17.29 -48.08
CA MET A 462 -6.93 -15.83 -48.18
C MET A 462 -7.06 -15.15 -46.82
N LYS A 463 -7.97 -15.61 -45.95
CA LYS A 463 -8.19 -15.03 -44.61
C LYS A 463 -6.99 -15.20 -43.68
N TYR A 464 -6.22 -16.29 -43.83
CA TYR A 464 -5.06 -16.60 -43.00
C TYR A 464 -3.71 -16.20 -43.65
N GLY A 465 -3.74 -15.65 -44.87
CA GLY A 465 -2.54 -15.16 -45.56
C GLY A 465 -1.74 -16.24 -46.29
N ASP A 466 -2.27 -17.47 -46.39
CA ASP A 466 -1.62 -18.63 -47.01
C ASP A 466 -1.86 -18.73 -48.53
N ILE A 467 -2.39 -17.67 -49.17
CA ILE A 467 -2.62 -17.68 -50.61
C ILE A 467 -1.28 -17.48 -51.34
N THR A 468 -0.84 -18.50 -52.07
CA THR A 468 0.36 -18.44 -52.89
C THR A 468 0.03 -17.81 -54.24
N LEU A 469 0.42 -16.55 -54.42
CA LEU A 469 0.25 -15.85 -55.70
C LEU A 469 1.34 -16.30 -56.69
N VAL A 470 0.94 -16.90 -57.79
CA VAL A 470 1.85 -17.19 -58.91
C VAL A 470 1.85 -15.98 -59.83
N MET A 471 2.93 -15.20 -59.79
CA MET A 471 3.09 -14.02 -60.62
C MET A 471 3.47 -14.44 -62.04
N SER A 472 2.62 -14.12 -63.02
CA SER A 472 2.88 -14.39 -64.44
C SER A 472 2.33 -13.25 -65.31
N SER A 473 2.81 -13.16 -66.56
CA SER A 473 2.28 -12.20 -67.53
C SER A 473 0.86 -12.60 -67.93
N VAL A 474 -0.12 -11.73 -67.63
CA VAL A 474 -1.54 -11.98 -67.94
C VAL A 474 -1.97 -11.09 -69.10
N ASP A 475 -2.61 -11.67 -70.11
CA ASP A 475 -3.29 -10.91 -71.16
C ASP A 475 -4.58 -10.30 -70.59
N LEU A 476 -4.50 -9.01 -70.28
CA LEU A 476 -5.59 -8.24 -69.71
C LEU A 476 -6.80 -8.20 -70.64
N LYS A 477 -6.57 -8.09 -71.96
CA LYS A 477 -7.64 -8.00 -72.96
C LYS A 477 -8.40 -9.32 -73.04
N ALA A 478 -7.68 -10.44 -73.12
CA ALA A 478 -8.30 -11.76 -73.14
C ALA A 478 -9.11 -12.04 -71.87
N SER A 479 -8.60 -11.62 -70.71
CA SER A 479 -9.26 -11.81 -69.41
C SER A 479 -10.54 -10.97 -69.29
N VAL A 480 -10.47 -9.68 -69.65
CA VAL A 480 -11.62 -8.77 -69.64
C VAL A 480 -12.67 -9.22 -70.65
N ASP A 481 -12.27 -9.59 -71.87
CA ASP A 481 -13.19 -10.06 -72.90
C ASP A 481 -13.91 -11.35 -72.46
N SER A 482 -13.21 -12.24 -71.74
CA SER A 482 -13.81 -13.45 -71.17
C SER A 482 -14.89 -13.11 -70.14
N VAL A 483 -14.60 -12.21 -69.20
CA VAL A 483 -15.56 -11.78 -68.16
C VAL A 483 -16.77 -11.09 -68.78
N ILE A 484 -16.55 -10.19 -69.75
CA ILE A 484 -17.61 -9.48 -70.47
C ILE A 484 -18.49 -10.47 -71.23
N ARG A 485 -17.91 -11.45 -71.93
CA ARG A 485 -18.68 -12.49 -72.65
C ARG A 485 -19.55 -13.32 -71.71
N VAL A 486 -19.01 -13.74 -70.56
CA VAL A 486 -19.76 -14.54 -69.58
C VAL A 486 -20.91 -13.74 -68.95
N HIS A 487 -20.74 -12.45 -68.72
CA HIS A 487 -21.74 -11.58 -68.10
C HIS A 487 -22.54 -10.75 -69.11
N GLN A 488 -22.39 -11.03 -70.40
CA GLN A 488 -23.01 -10.26 -71.49
C GLN A 488 -24.53 -10.27 -71.42
N TYR A 489 -25.12 -11.31 -70.83
CA TYR A 489 -26.56 -11.41 -70.59
C TYR A 489 -27.08 -10.46 -69.51
N LEU A 490 -26.21 -10.02 -68.57
CA LEU A 490 -26.53 -9.01 -67.55
C LEU A 490 -26.43 -7.58 -68.13
N LEU A 491 -25.66 -7.40 -69.20
CA LEU A 491 -25.53 -6.14 -69.94
C LEU A 491 -26.74 -5.88 -70.85
N GLY A 492 -27.94 -6.21 -70.36
CA GLY A 492 -29.20 -6.17 -71.09
C GLY A 492 -29.30 -5.00 -72.07
N VAL A 493 -29.72 -5.32 -73.30
CA VAL A 493 -29.95 -4.46 -74.47
C VAL A 493 -30.21 -3.00 -74.10
N ASN A 494 -29.15 -2.23 -73.92
CA ASN A 494 -29.18 -0.78 -74.00
C ASN A 494 -28.02 -0.38 -74.90
N LYS A 495 -28.40 -0.05 -76.15
CA LYS A 495 -27.52 0.56 -77.13
C LYS A 495 -26.88 1.79 -76.48
N PHE A 496 -25.58 1.73 -76.21
CA PHE A 496 -24.79 2.94 -76.05
C PHE A 496 -24.52 3.48 -77.46
N PRO A 497 -24.99 4.69 -77.83
CA PRO A 497 -24.44 5.38 -78.97
C PRO A 497 -23.02 5.83 -78.61
N LEU A 498 -22.14 5.71 -79.60
CA LEU A 498 -20.70 6.00 -79.57
C LEU A 498 -20.28 7.24 -78.79
#